data_AF-A0A817GEV5-F1
#
_entry.id   AF-A0A817GEV5-F1
#
_cell.length_a   1.000
_cell.length_b   1.000
_cell.length_c   1.000
_cell.angle_alpha   90.00
_cell.angle_beta   90.00
_cell.angle_gamma   90.00
#
_symmetry.space_group_name_H-M   'P 1'
#
loop_
_entity.id
_entity.type
_entity.pdbx_description
1 polymer ?
#
loop_
_entity_poly.entity_id
_entity_poly.type
_entity_poly.pdbx_seq_one_letter_code
_entity_poly.pdbx_strand_id
1 'polypeptide(L)'
;MNKSINTKKVIVYCGQAILLDEFDKFKNSIGGLLSFNNFLSTSVNLNVSVQFAIRAAENSKVNAVLCQMTIDPKKSSVPFAYLKENSSYKYENEILFTMHTILCMMDVQHIQDQYWLVNLNLTSGNDQTLKILTDRFRK
;
A
#
# COMPACT_ATOMS: atom_id res chain seq x y z
N MET A 1 14.55 -25.81 1.73
CA MET A 1 14.37 -25.65 3.20
C MET A 1 13.23 -24.65 3.42
N ASN A 2 12.08 -25.14 3.87
CA ASN A 2 10.88 -24.32 4.08
C ASN A 2 11.01 -23.55 5.41
N LYS A 3 11.41 -22.28 5.34
CA LYS A 3 11.40 -21.38 6.50
C LYS A 3 9.95 -20.96 6.74
N SER A 4 9.39 -21.43 7.84
CA SER A 4 8.06 -21.07 8.33
C SER A 4 7.93 -19.54 8.43
N ILE A 5 7.05 -18.97 7.61
CA ILE A 5 6.71 -17.55 7.68
C ILE A 5 5.95 -17.35 8.99
N ASN A 6 6.53 -16.55 9.89
CA ASN A 6 5.99 -16.23 11.20
C ASN A 6 4.52 -15.77 11.09
N THR A 7 3.63 -16.42 11.84
CA THR A 7 2.17 -16.37 11.72
C THR A 7 1.51 -15.13 12.31
N LYS A 8 2.23 -14.01 12.38
CA LYS A 8 1.74 -12.76 12.97
C LYS A 8 1.32 -11.80 11.87
N LYS A 9 0.34 -10.95 12.20
CA LYS A 9 0.03 -9.79 11.36
C LYS A 9 1.28 -8.91 11.27
N VAL A 10 1.54 -8.40 10.08
CA VAL A 10 2.70 -7.55 9.79
C VAL A 10 2.20 -6.23 9.24
N ILE A 11 2.78 -5.12 9.67
CA ILE A 11 2.52 -3.82 9.07
C ILE A 11 3.56 -3.59 7.98
N VAL A 12 3.09 -3.19 6.81
CA VAL A 12 3.94 -2.85 5.67
C VAL A 12 3.62 -1.44 5.20
N TYR A 13 4.64 -0.82 4.60
CA TYR A 13 4.65 0.58 4.22
C TYR A 13 5.09 0.76 2.78
N CYS A 14 4.46 1.68 2.05
CA CYS A 14 4.87 2.08 0.70
C CYS A 14 4.98 3.60 0.66
N GLY A 15 6.15 4.13 0.29
CA GLY A 15 6.36 5.56 0.11
C GLY A 15 6.20 5.98 -1.35
N GLN A 16 5.40 7.00 -1.62
CA GLN A 16 5.13 7.51 -2.97
C GLN A 16 5.01 9.04 -2.96
N ALA A 17 5.05 9.64 -4.14
CA ALA A 17 4.72 11.04 -4.36
C ALA A 17 3.44 11.17 -5.18
N ILE A 18 2.58 12.11 -4.81
CA ILE A 18 1.34 12.45 -5.54
C ILE A 18 1.36 13.94 -5.85
N LEU A 19 1.04 14.33 -7.08
CA LEU A 19 0.97 15.74 -7.47
C LEU A 19 -0.04 16.52 -6.61
N LEU A 20 0.28 17.77 -6.28
CA LEU A 20 -0.58 18.60 -5.43
C LEU A 20 -2.00 18.77 -6.00
N ASP A 21 -2.11 18.94 -7.32
CA ASP A 21 -3.38 19.10 -8.03
C ASP A 21 -4.18 17.80 -8.19
N GLU A 22 -3.53 16.64 -8.03
CA GLU A 22 -4.18 15.33 -7.98
C GLU A 22 -4.54 14.90 -6.56
N PHE A 23 -3.90 15.48 -5.55
CA PHE A 23 -4.02 15.02 -4.17
C PHE A 23 -5.42 15.22 -3.57
N ASP A 24 -6.13 16.28 -3.95
CA ASP A 24 -7.51 16.48 -3.51
C ASP A 24 -8.44 15.40 -4.07
N LYS A 25 -8.25 14.98 -5.33
CA LYS A 25 -8.99 13.85 -5.91
C LYS A 25 -8.65 12.55 -5.19
N PHE A 26 -7.37 12.36 -4.86
CA PHE A 26 -6.91 11.21 -4.10
C PHE A 26 -7.56 11.14 -2.71
N LYS A 27 -7.60 12.23 -1.94
CA LYS A 27 -8.30 12.30 -0.64
C LYS A 27 -9.81 12.03 -0.76
N ASN A 28 -10.44 12.50 -1.84
CA ASN A 28 -11.87 12.25 -2.07
C ASN A 28 -12.19 10.77 -2.39
N SER A 29 -11.18 9.92 -2.56
CA SER A 29 -11.33 8.49 -2.77
C SER A 29 -11.35 7.66 -1.48
N ILE A 30 -11.39 8.29 -0.30
CA ILE A 30 -11.61 7.60 0.99
C ILE A 30 -12.90 6.77 0.92
N GLY A 31 -12.81 5.53 1.40
CA GLY A 31 -13.86 4.50 1.27
C GLY A 31 -13.92 3.83 -0.10
N GLY A 32 -13.14 4.32 -1.07
CA GLY A 32 -13.02 3.78 -2.42
C GLY A 32 -11.91 2.73 -2.56
N LEU A 33 -11.79 2.20 -3.78
CA LEU A 33 -10.79 1.21 -4.14
C LEU A 33 -9.65 1.84 -4.93
N LEU A 34 -8.42 1.47 -4.56
CA LEU A 34 -7.19 1.73 -5.28
C LEU A 34 -6.71 0.43 -5.90
N SER A 35 -6.17 0.50 -7.11
CA SER A 35 -5.52 -0.63 -7.76
C SER A 35 -4.14 -0.22 -8.26
N PHE A 36 -3.18 -1.11 -8.08
CA PHE A 36 -1.84 -0.93 -8.60
C PHE A 36 -1.67 -1.75 -9.88
N ASN A 37 -1.42 -1.06 -11.00
CA ASN A 37 -1.19 -1.70 -12.29
C ASN A 37 0.21 -2.34 -12.40
N ASN A 38 1.10 -2.03 -11.46
CA ASN A 38 2.43 -2.61 -11.34
C ASN A 38 2.53 -3.46 -10.06
N PHE A 39 3.62 -4.19 -9.89
CA PHE A 39 3.93 -4.80 -8.60
C PHE A 39 3.99 -3.71 -7.53
N LEU A 40 3.32 -3.93 -6.41
CA LEU A 40 3.34 -3.01 -5.29
C LEU A 40 4.45 -3.44 -4.34
N SER A 41 5.57 -2.70 -4.37
CA SER A 41 6.67 -2.88 -3.45
C SER A 41 6.39 -2.19 -2.12
N THR A 42 6.60 -2.91 -1.03
CA THR A 42 6.41 -2.43 0.33
C THR A 42 7.56 -2.87 1.22
N SER A 43 7.76 -2.18 2.34
CA SER A 43 8.76 -2.53 3.33
C SER A 43 8.09 -2.69 4.70
N VAL A 44 8.58 -3.63 5.51
CA VAL A 44 8.26 -3.66 6.96
C VAL A 44 9.04 -2.60 7.75
N ASN A 45 10.05 -1.98 7.14
CA ASN A 45 10.87 -0.94 7.73
C ASN A 45 10.30 0.44 7.37
N LEU A 46 9.65 1.07 8.36
CA LEU A 46 9.06 2.40 8.22
C LEU A 46 10.06 3.43 7.66
N ASN A 47 11.30 3.44 8.14
CA ASN A 47 12.29 4.44 7.75
C ASN A 47 12.67 4.32 6.26
N VAL A 48 12.69 3.10 5.72
CA VAL A 48 12.94 2.87 4.29
C VAL A 48 11.82 3.48 3.47
N SER A 49 10.56 3.18 3.80
CA SER A 49 9.41 3.72 3.06
C SER A 49 9.25 5.24 3.23
N VAL A 50 9.58 5.79 4.39
CA VAL A 50 9.62 7.26 4.60
C VAL A 50 10.67 7.89 3.69
N GLN A 51 11.87 7.31 3.59
CA GLN A 51 12.90 7.81 2.67
C GLN A 51 12.44 7.76 1.22
N PHE A 52 11.74 6.71 0.80
CA PHE A 52 11.14 6.66 -0.54
C PHE A 52 10.10 7.77 -0.76
N ALA A 53 9.20 8.02 0.20
CA ALA A 53 8.20 9.07 0.09
C ALA A 53 8.84 10.47 -0.01
N ILE A 54 9.83 10.75 0.84
CA ILE A 54 10.54 12.04 0.85
C ILE A 54 11.34 12.24 -0.43
N ARG A 55 12.10 11.22 -0.88
CA ARG A 55 12.87 11.29 -2.13
C ARG A 55 11.98 11.46 -3.36
N ALA A 56 10.87 10.74 -3.41
CA ALA A 56 9.89 10.92 -4.47
C ALA A 56 9.28 12.33 -4.46
N ALA A 57 9.22 12.96 -3.29
CA ALA A 57 8.69 14.29 -3.07
C ALA A 57 9.74 15.43 -3.02
N GLU A 58 10.93 15.22 -3.59
CA GLU A 58 11.98 16.24 -3.66
C GLU A 58 11.55 17.51 -4.42
N ASN A 59 10.49 17.42 -5.23
CA ASN A 59 9.87 18.55 -5.92
C ASN A 59 8.78 19.19 -5.04
N SER A 60 8.75 20.53 -4.96
CA SER A 60 7.75 21.27 -4.19
C SER A 60 6.30 21.17 -4.72
N LYS A 61 6.07 20.45 -5.82
CA LYS A 61 4.76 20.28 -6.47
C LYS A 61 4.08 18.94 -6.18
N VAL A 62 4.62 18.16 -5.25
CA VAL A 62 4.09 16.85 -4.87
C VAL A 62 4.00 16.71 -3.36
N ASN A 63 2.98 15.99 -2.90
CA ASN A 63 2.87 15.49 -1.54
C ASN A 63 3.64 14.17 -1.41
N ALA A 64 4.44 14.08 -0.35
CA ALA A 64 4.99 12.82 0.14
C ALA A 64 3.87 12.03 0.81
N VAL A 65 3.60 10.82 0.33
CA VAL A 65 2.54 9.95 0.81
C VAL A 65 3.15 8.64 1.30
N LEU A 66 2.94 8.34 2.57
CA LEU A 66 3.23 7.04 3.14
C LEU A 66 1.95 6.24 3.24
N CYS A 67 1.81 5.20 2.43
CA CYS A 67 0.73 4.23 2.56
C CYS A 67 1.12 3.18 3.61
N GLN A 68 0.21 2.87 4.53
CA GLN A 68 0.36 1.85 5.56
C GLN A 68 -0.77 0.82 5.42
N MET A 69 -0.44 -0.47 5.53
CA MET A 69 -1.45 -1.53 5.62
C MET A 69 -1.01 -2.67 6.53
N THR A 70 -1.98 -3.34 7.13
CA THR A 70 -1.72 -4.55 7.91
C THR A 70 -2.04 -5.79 7.07
N ILE A 71 -1.06 -6.68 6.95
CA ILE A 71 -1.22 -7.96 6.28
C ILE A 71 -1.33 -9.09 7.29
N ASP A 72 -2.20 -10.05 6.99
CA ASP A 72 -2.30 -11.32 7.70
C ASP A 72 -2.01 -12.44 6.70
N PRO A 73 -0.81 -13.05 6.71
CA PRO A 73 -0.45 -14.10 5.76
C PRO A 73 -1.40 -15.30 5.76
N LYS A 74 -2.18 -15.52 6.83
CA LYS A 74 -3.17 -16.62 6.89
C LYS A 74 -4.53 -16.27 6.28
N LYS A 75 -4.84 -14.98 6.15
CA LYS A 75 -6.15 -14.49 5.68
C LYS A 75 -6.08 -13.71 4.38
N SER A 76 -4.87 -13.33 3.94
CA SER A 76 -4.69 -12.63 2.69
C SER A 76 -5.04 -13.54 1.52
N SER A 77 -6.02 -13.12 0.71
CA SER A 77 -6.27 -13.72 -0.60
C SER A 77 -5.36 -13.13 -1.68
N VAL A 78 -4.62 -12.06 -1.36
CA VAL A 78 -3.68 -11.41 -2.28
C VAL A 78 -2.32 -12.10 -2.17
N PRO A 79 -1.76 -12.61 -3.27
CA PRO A 79 -0.42 -13.17 -3.29
C PRO A 79 0.66 -12.09 -3.08
N PHE A 80 1.66 -12.42 -2.26
CA PHE A 80 2.84 -11.58 -2.06
C PHE A 80 4.07 -12.44 -1.78
N ALA A 81 5.26 -11.87 -2.02
CA ALA A 81 6.55 -12.51 -1.75
C ALA A 81 7.37 -11.68 -0.77
N TYR A 82 8.04 -12.34 0.17
CA TYR A 82 9.03 -11.70 1.05
C TYR A 82 10.43 -11.84 0.44
N LEU A 83 11.05 -10.73 0.06
CA LEU A 83 12.26 -10.73 -0.77
C LEU A 83 13.56 -10.59 0.04
N LYS A 84 13.53 -10.75 1.37
CA LYS A 84 14.71 -10.56 2.23
C LYS A 84 15.97 -11.31 1.76
N GLU A 85 15.84 -12.55 1.31
CA GLU A 85 16.99 -13.38 0.92
C GLU A 85 17.40 -13.16 -0.56
N ASN A 86 16.49 -12.65 -1.40
CA ASN A 86 16.64 -12.57 -2.85
C ASN A 86 16.76 -11.14 -3.40
N SER A 87 16.61 -10.11 -2.55
CA SER A 87 16.78 -8.71 -2.90
C SER A 87 18.25 -8.30 -2.84
N SER A 88 18.67 -7.44 -3.79
CA SER A 88 19.95 -6.74 -3.73
C SER A 88 20.08 -5.84 -2.50
N TYR A 89 18.94 -5.42 -1.91
CA TYR A 89 18.85 -4.53 -0.75
C TYR A 89 18.21 -5.22 0.45
N LYS A 90 18.94 -6.16 1.06
CA LYS A 90 18.44 -7.01 2.16
C LYS A 90 17.94 -6.23 3.39
N TYR A 91 18.39 -5.00 3.60
CA TYR A 91 17.98 -4.15 4.73
C TYR A 91 16.55 -3.59 4.57
N GLU A 92 16.01 -3.60 3.35
CA GLU A 92 14.68 -3.07 3.06
C GLU A 92 13.58 -4.01 3.54
N ASN A 93 13.88 -5.29 3.80
CA ASN A 93 12.89 -6.28 4.23
C ASN A 93 11.60 -6.20 3.39
N GLU A 94 11.79 -6.20 2.08
CA GLU A 94 10.75 -5.94 1.09
C GLU A 94 9.70 -7.05 1.05
N ILE A 95 8.43 -6.65 0.96
CA ILE A 95 7.29 -7.48 0.61
C ILE A 95 6.70 -6.95 -0.71
N LEU A 96 6.70 -7.80 -1.73
CA LEU A 96 6.23 -7.46 -3.07
C LEU A 96 4.86 -8.10 -3.33
N PHE A 97 3.85 -7.30 -3.59
CA PHE A 97 2.52 -7.76 -3.99
C PHE A 97 2.40 -7.83 -5.51
N THR A 98 1.60 -8.78 -6.00
CA THR A 98 1.33 -8.94 -7.43
C THR A 98 0.62 -7.73 -8.03
N MET A 99 0.75 -7.55 -9.34
CA MET A 99 -0.05 -6.60 -10.12
C MET A 99 -1.55 -6.82 -9.87
N HIS A 100 -2.34 -5.75 -10.04
CA HIS A 100 -3.78 -5.73 -9.82
C HIS A 100 -4.19 -6.02 -8.37
N THR A 101 -3.31 -5.77 -7.41
CA THR A 101 -3.68 -5.74 -6.00
C THR A 101 -4.67 -4.61 -5.77
N ILE A 102 -5.83 -4.95 -5.21
CA ILE A 102 -6.90 -4.00 -4.90
C ILE A 102 -6.89 -3.70 -3.39
N LEU A 103 -6.87 -2.42 -3.07
CA LEU A 103 -6.78 -1.88 -1.71
C LEU A 103 -7.94 -0.93 -1.47
N CYS A 104 -8.51 -0.94 -0.27
CA CYS A 104 -9.50 0.04 0.14
C CYS A 104 -8.80 1.17 0.90
N MET A 105 -9.07 2.42 0.53
CA MET A 105 -8.56 3.58 1.26
C MET A 105 -9.46 3.82 2.49
N MET A 106 -8.89 3.67 3.68
CA MET A 106 -9.64 3.78 4.93
C MET A 106 -9.67 5.22 5.45
N ASP A 107 -8.51 5.86 5.48
CA ASP A 107 -8.35 7.25 5.90
C ASP A 107 -7.09 7.87 5.30
N VAL A 108 -7.02 9.20 5.42
CA VAL A 108 -5.85 10.01 5.08
C VAL A 108 -5.60 10.98 6.23
N GLN A 109 -4.38 10.97 6.76
CA GLN A 109 -3.95 11.78 7.90
C GLN A 109 -2.82 12.71 7.48
N HIS A 110 -2.97 13.99 7.83
CA HIS A 110 -1.88 14.96 7.70
C HIS A 110 -0.87 14.72 8.80
N ILE A 111 0.42 14.63 8.46
CA ILE A 111 1.48 14.48 9.45
C ILE A 111 2.17 15.83 9.68
N GLN A 112 2.70 16.42 8.61
CA GLN A 112 3.34 17.74 8.62
C GLN A 112 3.58 18.20 7.18
N ASP A 113 3.60 19.51 6.92
CA ASP A 113 3.91 20.08 5.59
C ASP A 113 3.16 19.36 4.45
N GLN A 114 3.90 18.84 3.46
CA GLN A 114 3.39 18.07 2.33
C GLN A 114 3.48 16.54 2.58
N TYR A 115 3.55 16.11 3.85
CA TYR A 115 3.69 14.71 4.25
C TYR A 115 2.40 14.15 4.87
N TRP A 116 1.94 13.04 4.30
CA TRP A 116 0.65 12.42 4.61
C TRP A 116 0.79 10.92 4.85
N LEU A 117 0.01 10.40 5.80
CA LEU A 117 -0.16 8.98 6.05
C LEU A 117 -1.51 8.54 5.48
N VAL A 118 -1.52 7.44 4.74
CA VAL A 118 -2.73 6.86 4.15
C VAL A 118 -2.88 5.45 4.68
N ASN A 119 -3.98 5.18 5.38
CA ASN A 119 -4.28 3.84 5.84
C ASN A 119 -5.06 3.07 4.77
N LEU A 120 -4.50 1.92 4.37
CA LEU A 120 -5.06 1.04 3.35
C LEU A 120 -5.37 -0.34 3.96
N ASN A 121 -6.41 -0.98 3.43
CA ASN A 121 -6.73 -2.38 3.72
C ASN A 121 -6.67 -3.22 2.44
N LEU A 122 -6.08 -4.40 2.53
CA LEU A 122 -6.18 -5.40 1.46
C LEU A 122 -7.62 -5.84 1.34
N THR A 123 -8.19 -5.65 0.15
CA THR A 123 -9.49 -6.24 -0.17
C THR A 123 -9.30 -7.73 -0.41
N SER A 124 -10.22 -8.53 0.11
CA SER A 124 -10.27 -9.96 -0.22
C SER A 124 -11.42 -10.23 -1.18
N GLY A 125 -11.43 -11.39 -1.86
CA GLY A 125 -12.53 -11.74 -2.78
C GLY A 125 -13.94 -11.75 -2.15
N ASN A 126 -14.04 -11.71 -0.82
CA ASN A 126 -15.30 -11.62 -0.07
C ASN A 126 -15.63 -10.20 0.42
N ASP A 127 -14.88 -9.18 0.01
CA ASP A 127 -15.09 -7.79 0.41
C ASP A 127 -16.45 -7.27 -0.08
N GLN A 128 -17.25 -6.74 0.84
CA GLN A 128 -18.56 -6.18 0.55
C GLN A 128 -18.49 -5.03 -0.45
N THR A 129 -17.40 -4.25 -0.44
CA THR A 129 -17.18 -3.14 -1.38
C THR A 129 -17.02 -3.66 -2.81
N LEU A 130 -16.27 -4.75 -3.00
CA LEU A 130 -16.12 -5.41 -4.31
C LEU A 130 -17.44 -6.02 -4.79
N LYS A 131 -18.23 -6.60 -3.88
CA LYS A 131 -19.57 -7.12 -4.21
C LYS A 131 -20.52 -6.01 -4.67
N ILE A 132 -20.61 -4.92 -3.92
CA ILE A 132 -21.47 -3.77 -4.25
C ILE A 132 -21.10 -3.21 -5.63
N LEU A 133 -19.80 -3.07 -5.92
CA LEU A 133 -19.35 -2.61 -7.23
C LEU A 133 -19.71 -3.59 -8.34
N THR A 134 -19.42 -4.88 -8.15
CA THR A 134 -19.73 -5.92 -9.15
C THR A 134 -21.23 -5.98 -9.45
N ASP A 135 -22.08 -5.81 -8.44
CA ASP A 135 -23.53 -5.83 -8.59
C ASP A 135 -24.08 -4.59 -9.33
N ARG A 136 -23.39 -3.44 -9.24
CA ARG A 136 -23.75 -2.24 -10.04
C ARG A 136 -23.43 -2.41 -11.53
N PHE A 137 -22.37 -3.11 -11.87
CA PHE A 137 -21.98 -3.36 -13.28
C PHE A 137 -22.73 -4.53 -13.95
N ARG A 138 -23.44 -5.35 -13.17
CA ARG A 138 -24.27 -6.46 -13.68
C ARG A 138 -25.69 -6.06 -14.08
N LYS A 139 -26.05 -4.78 -13.97
CA LYS A 139 -27.29 -4.20 -14.50
C LYS A 139 -27.03 -3.54 -15.84
#